data_AF-A0A1I3YSY2-F1
#
_entry.id   AF-A0A1I3YSY2-F1
#
_cell.length_a   1.000
_cell.length_b   1.000
_cell.length_c   1.000
_cell.angle_alpha   90.00
_cell.angle_beta   90.00
_cell.angle_gamma   90.00
#
_symmetry.space_group_name_H-M   'P 1'
#
loop_
_entity.id
_entity.type
_entity.pdbx_description
1 polymer ?
#
loop_
_entity_poly.entity_id
_entity_poly.type
_entity_poly.pdbx_seq_one_letter_code
_entity_poly.pdbx_strand_id
1 'polypeptide(L)'
;MNETSSQAPSVADRLQPPIAKLLRPLVRLCIRCGMTFPALVDLLRELYVNVAEHDFSLPGKEQTDSRVSLLTGVHRKEVRRLRGAGAPISATPVAISRASRIIARWIAAPEFTDAQGRPRPLARMDQGAGEASFETLVESVTRDVRPRAVLDEWLDRHIVMIDSDGCVVLTEAAFLPQSGSDQQLYYFGRNLHDHAEAAVANILGEGPRFLERAVHYDGLSEDLAASLEKRSSEIAMSALQEANREAHAACATDSGGRHRWIMGIYVYRAQEENGEEENAAIDDSPAQEAERSGGGDKPA
;
A
#
# COMPACT_ATOMS: atom_id res chain seq x y z
N MET A 1 -10.90 -15.09 49.39
CA MET A 1 -10.72 -13.84 48.63
C MET A 1 -9.56 -14.08 47.69
N ASN A 2 -9.85 -14.44 46.43
CA ASN A 2 -8.83 -14.53 45.39
C ASN A 2 -8.71 -13.14 44.78
N GLU A 3 -7.63 -12.45 45.08
CA GLU A 3 -7.21 -11.28 44.34
C GLU A 3 -6.80 -11.73 42.94
N THR A 4 -7.67 -11.50 41.96
CA THR A 4 -7.31 -11.51 40.55
C THR A 4 -6.29 -10.40 40.32
N SER A 5 -5.01 -10.77 40.37
CA SER A 5 -3.92 -9.90 39.95
C SER A 5 -4.11 -9.62 38.46
N SER A 6 -4.63 -8.43 38.15
CA SER A 6 -4.79 -7.93 36.78
C SER A 6 -3.39 -7.67 36.20
N GLN A 7 -2.79 -8.68 35.57
CA GLN A 7 -1.57 -8.49 34.78
C GLN A 7 -1.86 -7.49 33.66
N ALA A 8 -1.03 -6.45 33.55
CA ALA A 8 -1.12 -5.51 32.44
C ALA A 8 -1.01 -6.26 31.11
N PRO A 9 -1.83 -5.92 30.09
CA PRO A 9 -1.82 -6.62 28.81
C PRO A 9 -0.43 -6.56 28.18
N SER A 10 0.02 -7.70 27.65
CA SER A 10 1.29 -7.79 26.95
C SER A 10 1.30 -6.90 25.70
N VAL A 11 2.48 -6.64 25.13
CA VAL A 11 2.57 -5.96 23.83
C VAL A 11 1.79 -6.73 22.75
N ALA A 12 1.81 -8.07 22.82
CA ALA A 12 1.04 -8.92 21.91
C ALA A 12 -0.47 -8.72 22.07
N ASP A 13 -0.96 -8.61 23.31
CA ASP A 13 -2.39 -8.37 23.58
C ASP A 13 -2.83 -7.00 23.05
N ARG A 14 -1.98 -5.98 23.17
CA ARG A 14 -2.23 -4.64 22.61
C ARG A 14 -2.13 -4.59 21.08
N LEU A 15 -1.43 -5.54 20.46
CA LEU A 15 -1.30 -5.65 19.01
C LEU A 15 -2.50 -6.34 18.36
N GLN A 16 -3.27 -7.13 19.13
CA GLN A 16 -4.39 -7.90 18.60
C GLN A 16 -5.48 -7.02 17.95
N PRO A 17 -6.00 -5.93 18.57
CA PRO A 17 -7.05 -5.13 17.94
C PRO A 17 -6.61 -4.43 16.63
N PRO A 18 -5.42 -3.77 16.55
CA PRO A 18 -4.91 -3.25 15.28
C PRO A 18 -4.76 -4.31 14.19
N ILE A 19 -4.21 -5.49 14.52
CA ILE A 19 -4.07 -6.58 13.56
C ILE A 19 -5.44 -7.09 13.08
N ALA A 20 -6.43 -7.20 13.97
CA ALA A 20 -7.79 -7.58 13.58
C ALA A 20 -8.40 -6.56 12.61
N LYS A 21 -8.17 -5.25 12.82
CA LYS A 21 -8.63 -4.18 11.92
C LYS A 21 -7.97 -4.30 10.54
N LEU A 22 -6.68 -4.61 10.47
CA LEU A 22 -5.94 -4.82 9.21
C LEU A 22 -6.39 -6.10 8.48
N LEU A 23 -6.60 -7.20 9.21
CA LEU A 23 -6.97 -8.48 8.63
C LEU A 23 -8.42 -8.50 8.10
N ARG A 24 -9.34 -7.75 8.70
CA ARG A 24 -10.76 -7.74 8.30
C ARG A 24 -10.98 -7.52 6.79
N PRO A 25 -10.46 -6.47 6.14
CA PRO A 25 -10.62 -6.29 4.70
C PRO A 25 -9.92 -7.39 3.88
N LEU A 26 -8.80 -7.94 4.36
CA LEU A 26 -8.08 -9.03 3.69
C LEU A 26 -8.86 -10.34 3.74
N VAL A 27 -9.44 -10.68 4.90
CA VAL A 27 -10.31 -11.85 5.07
C VAL A 27 -11.56 -11.72 4.20
N ARG A 28 -12.15 -10.53 4.12
CA ARG A 28 -13.28 -10.25 3.21
C ARG A 28 -12.90 -10.53 1.75
N LEU A 29 -11.72 -10.09 1.32
CA LEU A 29 -11.20 -10.37 -0.02
C LEU A 29 -11.00 -11.88 -0.22
N CYS A 30 -10.37 -12.58 0.73
CA CYS A 30 -10.16 -14.03 0.69
C CYS A 30 -11.47 -14.79 0.49
N ILE A 31 -12.50 -14.47 1.29
CA ILE A 31 -13.82 -15.10 1.18
C ILE A 31 -14.45 -14.82 -0.18
N ARG A 32 -14.40 -13.58 -0.66
CA ARG A 32 -14.95 -13.19 -1.97
C ARG A 32 -14.24 -13.90 -3.13
N CYS A 33 -12.95 -14.17 -3.00
CA CYS A 33 -12.15 -14.88 -3.99
C CYS A 33 -12.15 -16.41 -3.81
N GLY A 34 -12.91 -16.95 -2.86
CA GLY A 34 -13.01 -18.40 -2.64
C GLY A 34 -11.84 -19.04 -1.88
N MET A 35 -10.93 -18.25 -1.30
CA MET A 35 -9.90 -18.77 -0.41
C MET A 35 -10.53 -19.24 0.90
N THR A 36 -10.30 -20.51 1.23
CA THR A 36 -10.86 -21.13 2.44
C THR A 36 -10.05 -20.75 3.68
N PHE A 37 -10.67 -20.81 4.86
CA PHE A 37 -9.98 -20.56 6.12
C PHE A 37 -8.77 -21.49 6.33
N PRO A 38 -8.85 -22.82 6.08
CA PRO A 38 -7.67 -23.68 6.16
C PRO A 38 -6.52 -23.24 5.24
N ALA A 39 -6.82 -22.82 4.00
CA ALA A 39 -5.79 -22.35 3.07
C ALA A 39 -5.09 -21.07 3.58
N LEU A 40 -5.85 -20.12 4.15
CA LEU A 40 -5.28 -18.93 4.77
C LEU A 40 -4.44 -19.28 6.01
N VAL A 41 -4.89 -20.22 6.83
CA VAL A 41 -4.14 -20.67 8.01
C VAL A 41 -2.83 -21.35 7.61
N ASP A 42 -2.83 -22.17 6.56
CA ASP A 42 -1.62 -22.80 6.04
C ASP A 42 -0.61 -21.76 5.54
N LEU A 43 -1.07 -20.76 4.78
CA LEU A 43 -0.25 -19.62 4.36
C LEU A 43 0.33 -18.86 5.56
N LEU A 44 -0.47 -18.59 6.59
CA LEU A 44 0.01 -17.90 7.79
C LEU A 44 1.04 -18.76 8.55
N ARG A 45 0.86 -20.08 8.64
CA ARG A 45 1.85 -20.97 9.26
C ARG A 45 3.18 -20.91 8.52
N GLU A 46 3.14 -20.96 7.19
CA GLU A 46 4.32 -20.83 6.33
C GLU A 46 5.05 -19.50 6.58
N LEU A 47 4.31 -18.38 6.61
CA LEU A 47 4.87 -17.06 6.88
C LEU A 47 5.49 -16.96 8.28
N TYR A 48 4.80 -17.45 9.32
CA TYR A 48 5.32 -17.45 10.69
C TYR A 48 6.64 -18.23 10.81
N VAL A 49 6.72 -19.41 10.18
CA VAL A 49 7.95 -20.22 10.19
C VAL A 49 9.06 -19.52 9.41
N ASN A 50 8.76 -18.95 8.24
CA ASN A 50 9.75 -18.29 7.39
C ASN A 50 10.34 -17.03 8.05
N VAL A 51 9.50 -16.15 8.60
CA VAL A 51 9.93 -14.94 9.31
C VAL A 51 10.76 -15.30 10.55
N ALA A 52 10.34 -16.30 11.33
CA ALA A 52 11.10 -16.74 12.49
C ALA A 52 12.46 -17.37 12.13
N GLU A 53 12.56 -18.02 10.96
CA GLU A 53 13.79 -18.62 10.45
C GLU A 53 14.80 -17.56 9.98
N HIS A 54 14.34 -16.53 9.27
CA HIS A 54 15.22 -15.55 8.63
C HIS A 54 15.46 -14.30 9.48
N ASP A 55 14.41 -13.69 10.02
CA ASP A 55 14.48 -12.35 10.62
C ASP A 55 14.84 -12.41 12.11
N PHE A 56 14.56 -13.54 12.75
CA PHE A 56 14.92 -13.80 14.16
C PHE A 56 16.13 -14.71 14.29
N SER A 57 16.93 -14.85 13.23
CA SER A 57 18.18 -15.61 13.26
C SER A 57 19.21 -14.97 14.20
N LEU A 58 20.03 -15.78 14.87
CA LEU A 58 21.10 -15.26 15.74
C LEU A 58 22.40 -15.22 14.93
N PRO A 59 23.24 -14.17 15.08
CA PRO A 59 24.50 -14.08 14.36
C PRO A 59 25.34 -15.35 14.56
N GLY A 60 25.69 -16.01 13.44
CA GLY A 60 26.54 -17.20 13.43
C GLY A 60 25.89 -18.50 13.93
N LYS A 61 24.57 -18.55 14.10
CA LYS A 61 23.86 -19.79 14.48
C LYS A 61 22.68 -20.07 13.57
N GLU A 62 22.65 -21.27 12.99
CA GLU A 62 21.46 -21.77 12.31
C GLU A 62 20.28 -21.90 13.28
N GLN A 63 19.09 -21.59 12.78
CA GLN A 63 17.86 -21.80 13.51
C GLN A 63 17.52 -23.28 13.59
N THR A 64 17.28 -23.76 14.81
CA THR A 64 16.84 -25.14 15.04
C THR A 64 15.31 -25.21 15.01
N ASP A 65 14.75 -26.35 14.59
CA ASP A 65 13.30 -26.58 14.58
C ASP A 65 12.66 -26.29 15.94
N SER A 66 13.36 -26.64 17.03
CA SER A 66 12.90 -26.39 18.40
C SER A 66 12.79 -24.91 18.73
N ARG A 67 13.74 -24.08 18.27
CA ARG A 67 13.70 -22.63 18.50
C ARG A 67 12.60 -21.97 17.66
N VAL A 68 12.46 -22.35 16.40
CA VAL A 68 11.39 -21.83 15.54
C VAL A 68 10.04 -22.23 16.10
N SER A 69 9.87 -23.47 16.57
CA SER A 69 8.66 -23.92 17.25
C SER A 69 8.36 -23.12 18.52
N LEU A 70 9.39 -22.80 19.32
CA LEU A 70 9.26 -21.97 20.52
C LEU A 70 8.81 -20.53 20.19
N LEU A 71 9.37 -19.92 19.15
CA LEU A 71 9.03 -18.54 18.75
C LEU A 71 7.64 -18.41 18.13
N THR A 72 7.25 -19.38 17.31
CA THR A 72 6.04 -19.31 16.50
C THR A 72 4.84 -19.99 17.16
N GLY A 73 5.06 -20.87 18.14
CA GLY A 73 4.05 -21.77 18.66
C GLY A 73 3.63 -22.88 17.69
N VAL A 74 4.22 -22.93 16.48
CA VAL A 74 3.95 -23.97 15.48
C VAL A 74 4.66 -25.26 15.90
N HIS A 75 3.96 -26.39 15.86
CA HIS A 75 4.51 -27.66 16.31
C HIS A 75 5.74 -28.08 15.49
N ARG A 76 6.79 -28.60 16.13
CA ARG A 76 8.07 -28.98 15.49
C ARG A 76 7.97 -29.82 14.21
N LYS A 77 7.00 -30.74 14.12
CA LYS A 77 6.80 -31.58 12.92
C LYS A 77 6.35 -30.72 11.73
N GLU A 78 5.54 -29.71 12.01
CA GLU A 78 5.03 -28.78 11.01
C GLU A 78 6.12 -27.80 10.59
N VAL A 79 6.90 -27.27 11.55
CA VAL A 79 8.11 -26.49 11.25
C VAL A 79 9.02 -27.26 10.29
N ARG A 80 9.35 -28.52 10.61
CA ARG A 80 10.19 -29.35 9.74
C ARG A 80 9.61 -29.58 8.34
N ARG A 81 8.28 -29.63 8.22
CA ARG A 81 7.58 -29.78 6.92
C ARG A 81 7.65 -28.49 6.10
N LEU A 82 7.55 -27.34 6.75
CA LEU A 82 7.48 -26.02 6.13
C LEU A 82 8.85 -25.41 5.82
N ARG A 83 9.89 -25.76 6.59
CA ARG A 83 11.26 -25.32 6.33
C ARG A 83 11.75 -25.82 4.96
N GLY A 84 12.37 -24.92 4.20
CA GLY A 84 12.93 -25.23 2.88
C GLY A 84 11.93 -25.19 1.71
N ALA A 85 10.64 -24.96 1.94
CA ALA A 85 9.66 -24.76 0.87
C ALA A 85 9.91 -23.47 0.06
N GLY A 86 10.65 -22.52 0.65
CA GLY A 86 10.86 -21.17 0.11
C GLY A 86 9.57 -20.36 0.22
N ALA A 87 9.65 -19.13 0.73
CA ALA A 87 8.50 -18.24 0.60
C ALA A 87 8.20 -18.08 -0.90
N PRO A 88 6.92 -18.11 -1.34
CA PRO A 88 6.59 -17.73 -2.71
C PRO A 88 6.91 -16.25 -2.88
N ILE A 89 8.13 -15.95 -3.30
CA ILE A 89 8.52 -14.61 -3.74
C ILE A 89 7.70 -14.37 -5.00
N SER A 90 6.72 -13.45 -4.90
CA SER A 90 5.88 -13.07 -6.03
C SER A 90 6.75 -12.54 -7.16
N ALA A 91 7.09 -13.41 -8.11
CA ALA A 91 7.78 -13.01 -9.33
C ALA A 91 6.85 -12.04 -10.07
N THR A 92 7.35 -10.84 -10.36
CA THR A 92 6.58 -9.86 -11.14
C THR A 92 6.37 -10.42 -12.54
N PRO A 93 5.13 -10.59 -13.02
CA PRO A 93 4.92 -10.99 -14.41
C PRO A 93 5.54 -9.94 -15.33
N VAL A 94 6.40 -10.37 -16.26
CA VAL A 94 7.19 -9.49 -17.14
C VAL A 94 6.29 -8.50 -17.89
N ALA A 95 5.09 -8.93 -18.30
CA ALA A 95 4.10 -8.08 -18.95
C ALA A 95 3.63 -6.90 -18.08
N ILE A 96 3.38 -7.13 -16.78
CA ILE A 96 2.95 -6.09 -15.83
C ILE A 96 4.08 -5.09 -15.61
N SER A 97 5.32 -5.58 -15.41
CA SER A 97 6.49 -4.70 -15.28
C SER A 97 6.68 -3.80 -16.51
N ARG A 98 6.45 -4.34 -17.70
CA ARG A 98 6.58 -3.61 -18.97
C ARG A 98 5.53 -2.52 -19.12
N ALA A 99 4.26 -2.86 -18.95
CA ALA A 99 3.17 -1.89 -19.13
C ALA A 99 3.38 -0.66 -18.25
N SER A 100 3.72 -0.90 -16.98
CA SER A 100 3.99 0.18 -16.02
C SER A 100 5.23 0.99 -16.35
N ARG A 101 6.29 0.38 -16.91
CA ARG A 101 7.46 1.13 -17.40
C ARG A 101 7.13 2.02 -18.61
N ILE A 102 6.25 1.56 -19.50
CA ILE A 102 5.77 2.36 -20.65
C ILE A 102 4.98 3.56 -20.15
N ILE A 103 4.00 3.34 -19.25
CA ILE A 103 3.20 4.43 -18.66
C ILE A 103 4.09 5.41 -17.89
N ALA A 104 4.98 4.90 -17.02
CA ALA A 104 5.89 5.73 -16.23
C ALA A 104 6.80 6.61 -17.11
N ARG A 105 7.25 6.09 -18.26
CA ARG A 105 8.02 6.88 -19.22
C ARG A 105 7.16 7.93 -19.93
N TRP A 106 5.95 7.57 -20.36
CA TRP A 106 5.05 8.51 -21.04
C TRP A 106 4.76 9.75 -20.16
N ILE A 107 4.55 9.55 -18.86
CA ILE A 107 4.23 10.65 -17.94
C ILE A 107 5.47 11.41 -17.41
N ALA A 108 6.70 10.97 -17.70
CA ALA A 108 7.92 11.59 -17.16
C ALA A 108 8.85 12.16 -18.23
N ALA A 109 8.99 11.50 -19.38
CA ALA A 109 10.00 11.88 -20.34
C ALA A 109 9.55 13.11 -21.15
N PRO A 110 10.37 14.18 -21.24
CA PRO A 110 9.98 15.44 -21.88
C PRO A 110 9.49 15.28 -23.32
N GLU A 111 9.98 14.28 -24.05
CA GLU A 111 9.53 13.96 -25.41
C GLU A 111 8.04 13.55 -25.48
N PHE A 112 7.51 12.95 -24.40
CA PHE A 112 6.14 12.41 -24.31
C PHE A 112 5.19 13.23 -23.43
N THR A 113 5.63 14.37 -22.91
CA THR A 113 4.82 15.26 -22.05
C THR A 113 4.64 16.66 -22.63
N ASP A 114 3.58 17.37 -22.22
CA ASP A 114 3.40 18.80 -22.50
C ASP A 114 4.26 19.68 -21.56
N ALA A 115 4.19 21.01 -21.74
CA ALA A 115 4.94 21.97 -20.92
C ALA A 115 4.53 21.97 -19.44
N GLN A 116 3.35 21.43 -19.12
CA GLN A 116 2.85 21.24 -17.76
C GLN A 116 3.24 19.86 -17.20
N GLY A 117 3.89 19.02 -18.01
CA GLY A 117 4.30 17.66 -17.68
C GLY A 117 3.16 16.66 -17.63
N ARG A 118 2.05 16.95 -18.31
CA ARG A 118 0.99 15.98 -18.54
C ARG A 118 1.33 15.13 -19.76
N PRO A 119 0.95 13.84 -19.80
CA PRO A 119 1.18 13.00 -20.96
C PRO A 119 0.51 13.62 -22.19
N ARG A 120 1.26 13.79 -23.27
CA ARG A 120 0.73 14.34 -24.51
C ARG A 120 0.06 13.24 -25.36
N PRO A 121 -0.95 13.58 -26.19
CA PRO A 121 -1.43 12.70 -27.24
C PRO A 121 -0.29 12.31 -28.19
N LEU A 122 -0.15 11.03 -28.54
CA LEU A 122 0.91 10.53 -29.40
C LEU A 122 0.35 9.99 -30.71
N ALA A 123 1.00 10.30 -31.84
CA ALA A 123 0.71 9.61 -33.10
C ALA A 123 0.95 8.10 -32.95
N ARG A 124 0.20 7.25 -33.67
CA ARG A 124 0.31 5.79 -33.53
C ARG A 124 1.66 5.23 -33.97
N MET A 125 2.21 5.78 -35.04
CA MET A 125 3.48 5.37 -35.67
C MET A 125 4.40 6.56 -35.79
N ASP A 126 5.70 6.31 -35.85
CA ASP A 126 6.67 7.35 -36.23
C ASP A 126 6.37 7.84 -37.66
N GLN A 127 6.19 9.14 -37.81
CA GLN A 127 5.98 9.78 -39.11
C GLN A 127 7.29 10.22 -39.78
N GLY A 128 8.46 9.85 -39.21
CA GLY A 128 9.78 10.07 -39.79
C GLY A 128 10.36 11.46 -39.56
N ALA A 129 9.70 12.29 -38.75
CA ALA A 129 10.13 13.65 -38.42
C ALA A 129 10.90 13.75 -37.08
N GLY A 130 11.21 12.62 -36.43
CA GLY A 130 11.75 12.61 -35.07
C GLY A 130 10.72 13.05 -34.02
N GLU A 131 9.43 13.03 -34.39
CA GLU A 131 8.32 13.36 -33.50
C GLU A 131 7.99 12.17 -32.59
N ALA A 132 7.61 12.47 -31.36
CA ALA A 132 7.20 11.46 -30.40
C ALA A 132 5.93 10.72 -30.87
N SER A 133 5.97 9.40 -30.83
CA SER A 133 4.88 8.52 -31.23
C SER A 133 4.71 7.40 -30.21
N PHE A 134 3.56 6.73 -30.23
CA PHE A 134 3.32 5.57 -29.38
C PHE A 134 4.31 4.44 -29.69
N GLU A 135 4.68 4.29 -30.95
CA GLU A 135 5.73 3.38 -31.41
C GLU A 135 7.07 3.68 -30.76
N THR A 136 7.56 4.93 -30.86
CA THR A 136 8.86 5.30 -30.27
C THR A 136 8.84 5.22 -28.73
N LEU A 137 7.70 5.49 -28.09
CA LEU A 137 7.52 5.28 -26.66
C LEU A 137 7.70 3.81 -26.27
N VAL A 138 7.00 2.88 -26.93
CA VAL A 138 7.09 1.45 -26.61
C VAL A 138 8.50 0.92 -26.87
N GLU A 139 9.08 1.26 -28.01
CA GLU A 139 10.42 0.80 -28.42
C GLU A 139 11.54 1.32 -27.51
N SER A 140 11.34 2.50 -26.91
CA SER A 140 12.28 3.07 -25.93
C SER A 140 12.30 2.30 -24.60
N VAL A 141 11.32 1.43 -24.35
CA VAL A 141 11.19 0.65 -23.10
C VAL A 141 11.49 -0.84 -23.31
N THR A 142 11.09 -1.41 -24.45
CA THR A 142 11.27 -2.82 -24.78
C THR A 142 11.30 -3.05 -26.29
N ARG A 143 12.07 -4.06 -26.72
CA ARG A 143 12.08 -4.55 -28.12
C ARG A 143 11.41 -5.92 -28.27
N ASP A 144 10.86 -6.46 -27.19
CA ASP A 144 10.35 -7.84 -27.14
C ASP A 144 8.88 -7.95 -27.57
N VAL A 145 8.20 -6.83 -27.78
CA VAL A 145 6.80 -6.76 -28.21
C VAL A 145 6.62 -5.67 -29.25
N ARG A 146 5.76 -5.94 -30.23
CA ARG A 146 5.43 -4.98 -31.28
C ARG A 146 4.53 -3.88 -30.72
N PRO A 147 4.81 -2.60 -30.98
CA PRO A 147 3.99 -1.49 -30.48
C PRO A 147 2.51 -1.60 -30.84
N ARG A 148 2.19 -2.10 -32.04
CA ARG A 148 0.81 -2.35 -32.45
C ARG A 148 0.08 -3.34 -31.54
N ALA A 149 0.74 -4.42 -31.12
CA ALA A 149 0.13 -5.41 -30.22
C ALA A 149 -0.15 -4.80 -28.83
N VAL A 150 0.76 -3.94 -28.35
CA VAL A 150 0.56 -3.18 -27.10
C VAL A 150 -0.62 -2.23 -27.24
N LEU A 151 -0.72 -1.50 -28.36
CA LEU A 151 -1.81 -0.56 -28.62
C LEU A 151 -3.17 -1.28 -28.66
N ASP A 152 -3.26 -2.40 -29.40
CA ASP A 152 -4.49 -3.17 -29.54
C ASP A 152 -4.97 -3.69 -28.17
N GLU A 153 -4.06 -4.22 -27.35
CA GLU A 153 -4.36 -4.65 -25.97
C GLU A 153 -4.79 -3.48 -25.07
N TRP A 154 -4.12 -2.34 -25.18
CA TRP A 154 -4.40 -1.18 -24.32
C TRP A 154 -5.72 -0.49 -24.67
N LEU A 155 -6.12 -0.52 -25.95
CA LEU A 155 -7.45 -0.06 -26.37
C LEU A 155 -8.55 -0.97 -25.83
N ASP A 156 -8.38 -2.29 -25.94
CA ASP A 156 -9.33 -3.28 -25.40
C ASP A 156 -9.51 -3.10 -23.88
N ARG A 157 -8.41 -2.85 -23.16
CA ARG A 157 -8.42 -2.61 -21.72
C ARG A 157 -8.79 -1.19 -21.31
N HIS A 158 -9.04 -0.29 -22.26
CA HIS A 158 -9.33 1.13 -22.04
C HIS A 158 -8.22 1.91 -21.31
N ILE A 159 -6.98 1.41 -21.33
CA ILE A 159 -5.76 2.08 -20.81
C ILE A 159 -5.43 3.31 -21.66
N VAL A 160 -5.68 3.20 -22.96
CA VAL A 160 -5.61 4.31 -23.90
C VAL A 160 -6.91 4.42 -24.68
N MET A 161 -7.13 5.59 -25.26
CA MET A 161 -8.16 5.83 -26.25
C MET A 161 -7.56 6.50 -27.48
N ILE A 162 -8.31 6.51 -28.58
CA ILE A 162 -8.00 7.30 -29.75
C ILE A 162 -8.87 8.54 -29.73
N ASP A 163 -8.25 9.73 -29.79
CA ASP A 163 -8.98 10.98 -29.87
C ASP A 163 -9.49 11.29 -31.30
N SER A 164 -10.16 12.43 -31.47
CA SER A 164 -10.69 12.86 -32.77
C SER A 164 -9.62 13.07 -33.84
N ASP A 165 -8.38 13.34 -33.42
CA ASP A 165 -7.25 13.59 -34.31
C ASP A 165 -6.49 12.30 -34.65
N GLY A 166 -6.96 11.15 -34.17
CA GLY A 166 -6.36 9.84 -34.41
C GLY A 166 -5.16 9.53 -33.51
N CYS A 167 -4.87 10.39 -32.54
CA CYS A 167 -3.77 10.23 -31.59
C CYS A 167 -4.17 9.30 -30.44
N VAL A 168 -3.17 8.60 -29.91
CA VAL A 168 -3.28 7.74 -28.73
C VAL A 168 -3.18 8.63 -27.50
N VAL A 169 -4.20 8.57 -26.64
CA VAL A 169 -4.29 9.35 -25.40
C VAL A 169 -4.35 8.39 -24.21
N LEU A 170 -3.51 8.64 -23.21
CA LEU A 170 -3.52 7.89 -21.95
C LEU A 170 -4.76 8.25 -21.14
N THR A 171 -5.52 7.25 -20.69
CA THR A 171 -6.71 7.45 -19.86
C THR A 171 -6.39 7.40 -18.37
N GLU A 172 -7.32 7.83 -17.51
CA GLU A 172 -7.21 7.64 -16.06
C GLU A 172 -7.16 6.15 -15.67
N ALA A 173 -7.76 5.27 -16.47
CA ALA A 173 -7.73 3.82 -16.26
C ALA A 173 -6.32 3.23 -16.42
N ALA A 174 -5.39 3.93 -17.07
CA ALA A 174 -3.99 3.52 -17.12
C ALA A 174 -3.34 3.43 -15.73
N PHE A 175 -3.87 4.17 -14.76
CA PHE A 175 -3.36 4.21 -13.39
C PHE A 175 -4.11 3.26 -12.45
N LEU A 176 -5.21 2.65 -12.92
CA LEU A 176 -6.08 1.79 -12.11
C LEU A 176 -6.30 0.44 -12.81
N PRO A 177 -5.64 -0.63 -12.34
CA PRO A 177 -5.87 -1.96 -12.89
C PRO A 177 -7.35 -2.37 -12.80
N GLN A 178 -7.86 -3.03 -13.84
CA GLN A 178 -9.24 -3.54 -13.85
C GLN A 178 -9.52 -4.46 -12.65
N SER A 179 -10.75 -4.37 -12.11
CA SER A 179 -11.17 -5.14 -10.94
C SER A 179 -10.95 -6.64 -11.11
N GLY A 180 -10.24 -7.26 -10.17
CA GLY A 180 -9.96 -8.69 -10.16
C GLY A 180 -8.88 -9.17 -11.12
N SER A 181 -8.22 -8.28 -11.88
CA SER A 181 -7.14 -8.67 -12.79
C SER A 181 -5.86 -9.07 -12.05
N ASP A 182 -5.02 -9.93 -12.67
CA ASP A 182 -3.70 -10.29 -12.14
C ASP A 182 -2.82 -9.05 -11.89
N GLN A 183 -2.97 -8.01 -12.72
CA GLN A 183 -2.30 -6.74 -12.54
C GLN A 183 -2.77 -6.02 -11.28
N GLN A 184 -4.07 -6.04 -10.99
CA GLN A 184 -4.61 -5.48 -9.76
C GLN A 184 -4.09 -6.23 -8.54
N LEU A 185 -4.09 -7.57 -8.57
CA LEU A 185 -3.60 -8.40 -7.47
C LEU A 185 -2.10 -8.21 -7.24
N TYR A 186 -1.31 -8.06 -8.30
CA TYR A 186 0.11 -7.75 -8.21
C TYR A 186 0.37 -6.41 -7.48
N TYR A 187 -0.29 -5.33 -7.92
CA TYR A 187 -0.11 -4.00 -7.31
C TYR A 187 -0.75 -3.91 -5.93
N PHE A 188 -1.84 -4.62 -5.69
CA PHE A 188 -2.42 -4.81 -4.36
C PHE A 188 -1.37 -5.38 -3.40
N GLY A 189 -0.75 -6.51 -3.76
CA GLY A 189 0.29 -7.14 -2.93
C GLY A 189 1.49 -6.23 -2.73
N ARG A 190 2.02 -5.64 -3.81
CA ARG A 190 3.20 -4.77 -3.77
C ARG A 190 2.98 -3.51 -2.92
N ASN A 191 1.90 -2.76 -3.16
CA ASN A 191 1.70 -1.47 -2.52
C ASN A 191 1.31 -1.63 -1.04
N LEU A 192 0.44 -2.60 -0.71
CA LEU A 192 0.09 -2.85 0.70
C LEU A 192 1.27 -3.42 1.48
N HIS A 193 2.08 -4.30 0.87
CA HIS A 193 3.30 -4.78 1.49
C HIS A 193 4.25 -3.62 1.81
N ASP A 194 4.56 -2.77 0.83
CA ASP A 194 5.52 -1.67 1.03
C ASP A 194 5.04 -0.66 2.10
N HIS A 195 3.73 -0.39 2.18
CA HIS A 195 3.16 0.43 3.26
C HIS A 195 3.24 -0.30 4.62
N ALA A 196 2.88 -1.59 4.66
CA ALA A 196 2.98 -2.39 5.88
C ALA A 196 4.42 -2.46 6.41
N GLU A 197 5.42 -2.66 5.55
CA GLU A 197 6.84 -2.64 5.91
C GLU A 197 7.25 -1.30 6.51
N ALA A 198 6.88 -0.18 5.87
CA ALA A 198 7.19 1.16 6.40
C ALA A 198 6.54 1.39 7.79
N ALA A 199 5.30 0.95 7.97
CA ALA A 199 4.60 1.07 9.25
C ALA A 199 5.19 0.15 10.33
N VAL A 200 5.54 -1.09 9.98
CA VAL A 200 6.17 -2.06 10.90
C VAL A 200 7.55 -1.60 11.33
N ALA A 201 8.41 -1.17 10.39
CA ALA A 201 9.74 -0.63 10.72
C ALA A 201 9.65 0.58 11.67
N ASN A 202 8.65 1.45 11.47
CA ASN A 202 8.36 2.57 12.36
C ASN A 202 7.94 2.13 13.78
N ILE A 203 7.23 1.00 13.92
CA ILE A 203 6.86 0.41 15.22
C ILE A 203 8.07 -0.27 15.88
N LEU A 204 8.86 -1.00 15.11
CA LEU A 204 10.04 -1.74 15.60
C LEU A 204 11.23 -0.81 15.93
N GLY A 205 11.22 0.43 15.44
CA GLY A 205 12.24 1.43 15.72
C GLY A 205 13.52 1.26 14.88
N GLU A 206 13.41 0.66 13.70
CA GLU A 206 14.54 0.39 12.81
C GLU A 206 14.88 1.64 11.97
N GLY A 207 16.07 2.22 12.18
CA GLY A 207 16.63 3.28 11.32
C GLY A 207 15.87 4.62 11.32
N PRO A 208 16.15 5.53 10.36
CA PRO A 208 15.37 6.76 10.23
C PRO A 208 13.92 6.40 9.89
N ARG A 209 12.97 7.04 10.59
CA ARG A 209 11.54 6.74 10.43
C ARG A 209 11.07 7.00 9.01
N PHE A 210 10.34 6.05 8.44
CA PHE A 210 9.67 6.22 7.15
C PHE A 210 8.53 7.25 7.27
N LEU A 211 8.28 7.99 6.19
CA LEU A 211 7.16 8.93 6.09
C LEU A 211 5.85 8.13 5.92
N GLU A 212 5.21 7.82 7.03
CA GLU A 212 3.89 7.18 7.11
C GLU A 212 2.95 8.14 7.86
N ARG A 213 2.12 8.87 7.12
CA ARG A 213 1.27 9.94 7.64
C ARG A 213 -0.03 10.02 6.84
N ALA A 214 -1.12 10.35 7.53
CA ALA A 214 -2.41 10.64 6.92
C ALA A 214 -3.07 11.85 7.59
N VAL A 215 -3.78 12.64 6.79
CA VAL A 215 -4.70 13.67 7.28
C VAL A 215 -6.06 13.00 7.47
N HIS A 216 -6.64 13.12 8.66
CA HIS A 216 -7.91 12.46 9.01
C HIS A 216 -8.91 13.48 9.58
N TYR A 217 -10.16 13.34 9.16
CA TYR A 217 -11.31 14.07 9.66
C TYR A 217 -12.50 13.12 9.64
N ASP A 218 -13.22 13.04 10.77
CA ASP A 218 -14.39 12.17 10.94
C ASP A 218 -15.68 13.01 10.91
N GLY A 219 -16.84 12.36 10.71
CA GLY A 219 -18.14 13.03 10.79
C GLY A 219 -18.42 14.06 9.67
N LEU A 220 -17.82 13.87 8.49
CA LEU A 220 -18.02 14.74 7.33
C LEU A 220 -19.38 14.49 6.66
N SER A 221 -19.98 15.54 6.09
CA SER A 221 -21.12 15.37 5.19
C SER A 221 -20.71 14.67 3.89
N GLU A 222 -21.67 14.02 3.21
CA GLU A 222 -21.43 13.35 1.93
C GLU A 222 -20.83 14.30 0.88
N ASP A 223 -21.39 15.51 0.76
CA ASP A 223 -20.93 16.54 -0.19
C ASP A 223 -19.49 16.97 0.09
N LEU A 224 -19.15 17.19 1.37
CA LEU A 224 -17.80 17.59 1.76
C LEU A 224 -16.81 16.45 1.55
N ALA A 225 -17.17 15.22 1.91
CA ALA A 225 -16.34 14.05 1.70
C ALA A 225 -16.07 13.83 0.20
N ALA A 226 -17.08 13.99 -0.67
CA ALA A 226 -16.91 13.89 -2.11
C ALA A 226 -16.02 15.02 -2.67
N SER A 227 -16.20 16.26 -2.18
CA SER A 227 -15.34 17.38 -2.57
C SER A 227 -13.88 17.19 -2.15
N LEU A 228 -13.64 16.64 -0.95
CA LEU A 228 -12.30 16.35 -0.44
C LEU A 228 -11.66 15.18 -1.18
N GLU A 229 -12.43 14.14 -1.51
CA GLU A 229 -11.97 13.04 -2.37
C GLU A 229 -11.48 13.58 -3.71
N LYS A 230 -12.31 14.36 -4.42
CA LYS A 230 -11.92 14.97 -5.71
C LYS A 230 -10.65 15.81 -5.58
N ARG A 231 -10.59 16.70 -4.58
CA ARG A 231 -9.45 17.60 -4.42
C ARG A 231 -8.17 16.86 -4.04
N SER A 232 -8.28 15.84 -3.17
CA SER A 232 -7.13 15.02 -2.78
C SER A 232 -6.61 14.16 -3.93
N SER A 233 -7.49 13.64 -4.80
CA SER A 233 -7.07 12.95 -6.03
C SER A 233 -6.25 13.86 -6.96
N GLU A 234 -6.66 15.12 -7.15
CA GLU A 234 -5.90 16.11 -7.95
C GLU A 234 -4.50 16.35 -7.35
N ILE A 235 -4.42 16.57 -6.04
CA ILE A 235 -3.16 16.79 -5.31
C ILE A 235 -2.25 15.56 -5.41
N ALA A 236 -2.80 14.38 -5.14
CA ALA A 236 -2.07 13.12 -5.19
C ALA A 236 -1.50 12.86 -6.58
N MET A 237 -2.30 13.06 -7.63
CA MET A 237 -1.86 12.84 -9.00
C MET A 237 -0.73 13.80 -9.40
N SER A 238 -0.85 15.08 -9.04
CA SER A 238 0.21 16.06 -9.28
C SER A 238 1.52 15.67 -8.58
N ALA A 239 1.45 15.26 -7.31
CA ALA A 239 2.62 14.85 -6.53
C ALA A 239 3.30 13.59 -7.11
N LEU A 240 2.51 12.59 -7.53
CA LEU A 240 3.05 11.38 -8.16
C LEU A 240 3.71 11.68 -9.52
N GLN A 241 3.12 12.56 -10.33
CA GLN A 241 3.70 12.98 -11.61
C GLN A 241 5.03 13.73 -11.42
N GLU A 242 5.09 14.64 -10.45
CA GLU A 242 6.31 15.36 -10.08
C GLU A 242 7.41 14.41 -9.62
N ALA A 243 7.11 13.55 -8.64
CA ALA A 243 8.05 12.59 -8.10
C ALA A 243 8.55 11.58 -9.16
N ASN A 244 7.68 11.12 -10.05
CA ASN A 244 8.07 10.24 -11.15
C ASN A 244 9.01 10.93 -12.15
N ARG A 245 8.78 12.21 -12.45
CA ARG A 245 9.66 13.01 -13.34
C ARG A 245 11.05 13.18 -12.74
N GLU A 246 11.12 13.54 -11.46
CA GLU A 246 12.40 13.68 -10.75
C GLU A 246 13.16 12.35 -10.68
N ALA A 247 12.47 11.27 -10.29
CA ALA A 247 13.06 9.95 -10.22
C ALA A 247 13.55 9.47 -11.60
N HIS A 248 12.75 9.69 -12.65
CA HIS A 248 13.14 9.34 -14.02
C HIS A 248 14.41 10.08 -14.46
N ALA A 249 14.48 11.39 -14.22
CA ALA A 249 15.65 12.20 -14.55
C ALA A 249 16.89 11.76 -13.77
N ALA A 250 16.75 11.51 -12.46
CA ALA A 250 17.84 11.03 -11.61
C ALA A 250 18.37 9.65 -12.05
N CYS A 251 17.47 8.74 -12.42
CA CYS A 251 17.84 7.40 -12.89
C CYS A 251 18.61 7.39 -14.22
N ALA A 252 18.53 8.44 -15.03
CA ALA A 252 19.25 8.51 -16.31
C ALA A 252 20.79 8.52 -16.12
N THR A 253 21.27 8.99 -14.97
CA THR A 253 22.70 9.08 -14.63
C THR A 253 23.12 8.17 -13.49
N ASP A 254 22.18 7.40 -12.93
CA ASP A 254 22.44 6.49 -11.81
C ASP A 254 23.14 5.20 -12.29
N SER A 255 24.15 4.74 -11.55
CA SER A 255 24.87 3.49 -11.87
C SER A 255 24.11 2.24 -11.46
N GLY A 256 22.95 2.38 -10.80
CA GLY A 256 22.12 1.30 -10.31
C GLY A 256 22.59 0.74 -8.96
N GLY A 257 21.75 -0.09 -8.36
CA GLY A 257 22.06 -0.72 -7.07
C GLY A 257 20.95 -1.65 -6.59
N ARG A 258 21.00 -1.99 -5.30
CA ARG A 258 20.02 -2.88 -4.62
C ARG A 258 18.91 -2.12 -3.90
N HIS A 259 18.89 -0.78 -4.00
CA HIS A 259 17.89 0.03 -3.33
C HIS A 259 16.63 0.12 -4.19
N ARG A 260 15.48 0.07 -3.52
CA ARG A 260 14.17 0.27 -4.12
C ARG A 260 13.54 1.50 -3.49
N TRP A 261 12.96 2.35 -4.33
CA TRP A 261 12.19 3.52 -3.90
C TRP A 261 10.74 3.37 -4.36
N ILE A 262 9.81 3.78 -3.51
CA ILE A 262 8.38 3.86 -3.81
C ILE A 262 7.80 5.08 -3.10
N MET A 263 6.99 5.84 -3.83
CA MET A 263 6.10 6.86 -3.27
C MET A 263 4.67 6.46 -3.65
N GLY A 264 3.95 5.92 -2.68
CA GLY A 264 2.55 5.54 -2.84
C GLY A 264 1.64 6.55 -2.12
N ILE A 265 0.55 6.92 -2.77
CA ILE A 265 -0.50 7.74 -2.16
C ILE A 265 -1.82 7.00 -2.31
N TYR A 266 -2.63 7.01 -1.25
CA TYR A 266 -4.00 6.53 -1.30
C TYR A 266 -4.94 7.64 -0.86
N VAL A 267 -6.11 7.69 -1.51
CA VAL A 267 -7.26 8.47 -1.08
C VAL A 267 -8.33 7.45 -0.75
N TYR A 268 -8.87 7.52 0.47
CA TYR A 268 -9.91 6.60 0.91
C TYR A 268 -11.08 7.41 1.45
N ARG A 269 -12.27 7.13 0.92
CA ARG A 269 -13.55 7.58 1.43
C ARG A 269 -14.39 6.36 1.74
N ALA A 270 -15.04 6.37 2.89
CA ALA A 270 -16.02 5.38 3.27
C ALA A 270 -17.21 6.04 3.94
N GLN A 271 -18.36 5.39 3.86
CA GLN A 271 -19.45 5.68 4.77
C GLN A 271 -19.10 5.09 6.13
N GLU A 272 -19.12 5.91 7.18
CA GLU A 272 -19.05 5.40 8.54
C GLU A 272 -20.33 4.58 8.80
N GLU A 273 -20.18 3.31 9.18
CA GLU A 273 -21.27 2.59 9.83
C GLU A 273 -21.52 3.34 11.15
N ASN A 274 -22.70 3.95 11.31
CA ASN A 274 -23.06 4.79 12.47
C ASN A 274 -22.41 4.28 13.76
N GLY A 275 -21.39 4.99 14.22
CA GLY A 275 -20.73 4.77 15.49
C GLY A 275 -21.59 5.29 16.65
N GLU A 276 -22.81 4.79 16.78
CA GLU A 276 -23.54 4.90 18.04
C GLU A 276 -23.07 3.76 18.94
N GLU A 277 -22.05 4.02 19.78
CA GLU A 277 -21.98 3.60 21.20
C GLU A 277 -20.60 3.71 21.86
N GLU A 278 -19.50 4.05 21.17
CA GLU A 278 -18.16 3.99 21.81
C GLU A 278 -17.72 5.25 22.56
N ASN A 279 -18.47 6.36 22.51
CA ASN A 279 -18.11 7.63 23.17
C ASN A 279 -18.96 7.99 24.41
N ALA A 280 -19.87 7.13 24.88
CA ALA A 280 -20.72 7.42 26.04
C ALA A 280 -20.17 6.91 27.40
N ALA A 281 -18.99 6.29 27.44
CA ALA A 281 -18.46 5.65 28.65
C ALA A 281 -17.16 6.29 29.20
N ILE A 282 -16.93 7.58 28.96
CA ILE A 282 -15.90 8.37 29.66
C ILE A 282 -16.44 9.76 29.98
N ASP A 283 -17.50 9.83 30.79
CA ASP A 283 -17.74 10.99 31.65
C ASP A 283 -18.30 10.50 32.98
N ASP A 284 -17.40 10.09 33.86
CA ASP A 284 -17.68 10.01 35.29
C ASP A 284 -16.49 10.64 36.03
N SER A 285 -16.49 11.97 36.05
CA SER A 285 -15.69 12.75 37.00
C SER A 285 -16.59 13.23 38.14
N PRO A 286 -16.27 12.90 39.40
CA PRO A 286 -17.10 13.29 40.53
C PRO A 286 -16.99 14.80 40.80
N ALA A 287 -18.12 15.49 40.79
CA ALA A 287 -18.24 16.86 41.26
C ALA A 287 -17.87 16.93 42.75
N GLN A 288 -16.77 17.63 43.06
CA GLN A 288 -16.45 18.02 44.43
C GLN A 288 -17.36 19.18 44.84
N GLU A 289 -18.25 18.89 45.80
CA GLU A 289 -19.01 19.85 46.58
C GLU A 289 -18.06 20.81 47.32
N ALA A 290 -18.14 22.10 46.98
CA ALA A 290 -17.61 23.15 47.83
C ALA A 290 -18.64 23.45 48.93
N GLU A 291 -18.42 22.87 50.11
CA GLU A 291 -19.17 23.17 51.32
C GLU A 291 -19.08 24.67 51.66
N ARG A 292 -20.25 25.30 51.78
CA ARG A 292 -20.44 26.53 52.53
C ARG A 292 -20.53 26.21 54.02
N SER A 293 -19.58 26.70 54.79
CA SER A 293 -19.66 26.97 56.23
C SER A 293 -18.54 27.97 56.52
N GLY A 294 -18.72 29.21 56.98
CA GLY A 294 -19.74 29.74 57.88
C GLY A 294 -19.09 30.05 59.24
N GLY A 295 -18.63 31.29 59.43
CA GLY A 295 -18.10 31.82 60.70
C GLY A 295 -16.62 32.19 60.61
N GLY A 296 -16.14 33.35 61.03
CA GLY A 296 -16.69 34.39 61.87
C GLY A 296 -15.50 35.08 62.54
N ASP A 297 -15.54 36.41 62.53
CA ASP A 297 -14.83 37.31 63.45
C ASP A 297 -13.32 37.56 63.28
N LYS A 298 -12.98 38.86 63.24
CA LYS A 298 -11.61 39.37 63.41
C LYS A 298 -11.72 40.69 64.18
N PRO A 299 -11.07 40.84 65.35
CA PRO A 299 -11.05 42.10 66.07
C PRO A 299 -9.83 42.96 65.70
N ALA A 300 -10.02 44.27 65.86
CA ALA A 300 -9.10 45.41 65.82
C ALA A 300 -8.59 45.85 64.43
#